data_AF-A0A502G5R6-F1
#
_entry.id   AF-A0A502G5R6-F1
#
_cell.length_a   1.000
_cell.length_b   1.000
_cell.length_c   1.000
_cell.angle_alpha   90.00
_cell.angle_beta   90.00
_cell.angle_gamma   90.00
#
_symmetry.space_group_name_H-M   'P 1'
#
loop_
_entity.id
_entity.type
_entity.pdbx_description
1 polymer ?
#
loop_
_entity_poly.entity_id
_entity_poly.type
_entity_poly.pdbx_seq_one_letter_code
_entity_poly.pdbx_strand_id
1 'polypeptide(L)' 'MAEIVNLNRARKARDRAAAGEKAAANRAAHGRTKAERARDAAAERERNVLLDGARLDGPATGKPAPEEPG' A
#
# COMPACT_ATOMS: atom_id res chain seq x y z
N MET A 1 -14.99 50.90 -16.53
CA MET A 1 -14.04 49.90 -17.08
C MET A 1 -14.40 48.58 -16.44
N ALA A 2 -14.95 47.63 -17.18
CA ALA A 2 -15.45 46.38 -16.62
C ALA A 2 -14.37 45.30 -16.70
N GLU A 3 -14.02 44.71 -15.56
CA GLU A 3 -13.07 43.59 -15.46
C GLU A 3 -13.75 42.31 -15.97
N ILE A 4 -13.32 41.77 -17.11
CA ILE A 4 -13.85 40.52 -17.65
C ILE A 4 -13.18 39.36 -16.89
N VAL A 5 -13.81 38.91 -15.80
CA VAL A 5 -13.34 37.76 -15.04
C VAL A 5 -13.71 36.45 -15.74
N ASN A 6 -12.70 35.63 -16.03
CA ASN A 6 -12.92 34.30 -16.59
C ASN A 6 -13.40 33.32 -15.51
N LEU A 7 -14.71 33.09 -15.48
CA LEU A 7 -15.37 32.19 -14.54
C LEU A 7 -14.86 30.73 -14.63
N ASN A 8 -14.41 30.28 -15.80
CA ASN A 8 -13.86 28.92 -15.94
C ASN A 8 -12.53 28.77 -15.20
N ARG A 9 -11.67 29.80 -15.27
CA ARG A 9 -10.40 29.81 -14.52
C ARG A 9 -10.66 29.87 -13.01
N ALA A 10 -11.65 30.65 -12.58
CA ALA A 10 -12.07 30.71 -11.18
C ALA A 10 -12.58 29.35 -10.66
N ARG A 11 -13.46 28.67 -11.43
CA ARG A 11 -13.94 27.32 -11.09
C ARG A 11 -12.78 26.32 -10.98
N LYS A 12 -11.91 26.27 -12.00
CA LYS A 12 -10.73 25.39 -11.98
C LYS A 12 -9.77 25.66 -10.82
N ALA A 13 -9.65 26.92 -10.38
CA ALA A 13 -8.84 27.25 -9.21
C ALA A 13 -9.46 26.69 -7.92
N ARG A 14 -10.77 26.89 -7.74
CA ARG A 14 -11.53 26.34 -6.61
C ARG A 14 -11.46 24.82 -6.56
N ASP A 15 -11.66 24.15 -7.69
CA ASP A 15 -11.66 22.69 -7.75
C ASP A 15 -10.27 22.11 -7.42
N ARG A 16 -9.19 22.79 -7.85
CA ARG A 16 -7.82 22.43 -7.47
C ARG A 16 -7.55 22.63 -5.98
N ALA A 17 -8.04 23.72 -5.39
CA ALA A 17 -7.92 23.96 -3.95
C ALA A 17 -8.63 22.86 -3.15
N ALA A 18 -9.88 22.55 -3.50
CA ALA A 18 -10.67 21.49 -2.85
C ALA A 18 -10.01 20.10 -2.98
N ALA A 19 -9.40 19.80 -4.13
CA ALA A 19 -8.64 18.57 -4.31
C ALA A 19 -7.40 18.50 -3.40
N GLY A 20 -6.70 19.62 -3.22
CA GLY A 20 -5.56 19.73 -2.31
C GLY A 20 -5.94 19.52 -0.85
N GLU A 21 -7.03 20.16 -0.41
CA GLU A 21 -7.58 19.99 0.95
C GLU A 21 -8.00 18.54 1.21
N LYS A 22 -8.70 17.91 0.26
CA LYS A 22 -9.07 16.49 0.35
C LYS A 22 -7.84 15.60 0.42
N ALA A 23 -6.77 15.89 -0.33
CA ALA A 23 -5.52 15.15 -0.25
C ALA A 23 -4.81 15.34 1.11
N ALA A 24 -4.85 16.53 1.69
CA ALA A 24 -4.35 16.79 3.04
C ALA A 24 -5.17 16.04 4.10
N ALA A 25 -6.50 16.09 4.02
CA ALA A 25 -7.40 15.36 4.90
C ALA A 25 -7.19 13.84 4.80
N ASN A 26 -7.04 13.30 3.59
CA ASN A 26 -6.75 11.87 3.39
C ASN A 26 -5.37 11.47 3.95
N ARG A 27 -4.35 12.35 3.85
CA ARG A 27 -3.04 12.13 4.47
C ARG A 27 -3.14 12.11 6.00
N ALA A 28 -3.87 13.05 6.59
CA ALA A 28 -4.09 13.11 8.03
C ALA A 28 -4.94 11.92 8.56
N ALA A 29 -6.03 11.59 7.88
CA ALA A 29 -6.97 10.57 8.30
C ALA A 29 -6.45 9.14 8.13
N HIS A 30 -5.67 8.89 7.07
CA HIS A 30 -5.22 7.54 6.75
C HIS A 30 -3.72 7.31 6.99
N GLY A 31 -2.94 8.36 7.26
CA GLY A 31 -1.49 8.31 7.50
C GLY A 31 -0.64 7.87 6.29
N ARG A 32 -1.22 7.07 5.39
CA ARG A 32 -0.64 6.54 4.15
C ARG A 32 -1.65 6.69 3.02
N THR A 33 -1.23 7.29 1.92
CA THR A 33 -2.01 7.39 0.69
C THR A 33 -2.22 6.01 0.06
N LYS A 34 -3.17 5.90 -0.87
CA LYS A 34 -3.39 4.64 -1.62
C LYS A 34 -2.15 4.20 -2.39
N ALA A 35 -1.37 5.14 -2.92
CA ALA A 35 -0.12 4.86 -3.63
C ALA A 35 0.96 4.30 -2.69
N GLU A 36 1.09 4.85 -1.48
CA GLU A 36 2.02 4.36 -0.46
C GLU A 36 1.63 2.96 0.00
N ARG A 37 0.36 2.72 0.30
CA ARG A 37 -0.13 1.36 0.64
C ARG A 37 0.13 0.34 -0.46
N ALA A 38 0.00 0.74 -1.73
CA ALA A 38 0.27 -0.14 -2.86
C ALA A 38 1.77 -0.47 -2.99
N ARG A 39 2.64 0.50 -2.71
CA ARG A 39 4.09 0.31 -2.65
C ARG A 39 4.49 -0.60 -1.49
N ASP A 40 3.97 -0.35 -0.30
CA ASP A 40 4.20 -1.20 0.88
C ASP A 40 3.76 -2.64 0.61
N ALA A 41 2.58 -2.83 0.02
CA ALA A 41 2.06 -4.15 -0.32
C ALA A 41 2.89 -4.85 -1.41
N ALA A 42 3.53 -4.11 -2.32
CA ALA A 42 4.47 -4.69 -3.28
C ALA A 42 5.77 -5.12 -2.59
N ALA A 43 6.33 -4.27 -1.74
CA ALA A 43 7.54 -4.58 -0.97
C ALA A 43 7.34 -5.78 -0.04
N GLU A 44 6.20 -5.87 0.65
CA GLU A 44 5.84 -7.03 1.48
C GLU A 44 5.70 -8.32 0.65
N ARG A 45 5.13 -8.24 -0.55
CA ARG A 45 5.03 -9.40 -1.44
C ARG A 45 6.39 -9.88 -1.91
N GLU A 46 7.27 -8.97 -2.34
CA GLU A 46 8.65 -9.32 -2.72
C GLU A 46 9.42 -9.93 -1.55
N ARG A 47 9.28 -9.36 -0.36
CA ARG A 47 9.88 -9.91 0.86
C ARG A 47 9.37 -11.32 1.16
N ASN A 48 8.06 -11.55 1.08
CA ASN A 48 7.48 -12.86 1.33
C ASN A 48 7.92 -13.89 0.27
N VAL A 49 7.95 -13.53 -1.01
CA VAL A 49 8.46 -14.41 -2.08
C VAL A 49 9.94 -14.74 -1.86
N LEU A 50 10.75 -13.76 -1.45
CA LEU A 50 12.15 -13.99 -1.12
C LEU A 50 12.31 -14.94 0.08
N LEU A 51 11.52 -14.75 1.13
CA LEU A 51 11.54 -15.60 2.32
C LEU A 51 11.03 -17.02 2.01
N ASP A 52 9.98 -17.15 1.19
CA ASP A 52 9.44 -18.43 0.76
C ASP A 52 10.41 -19.16 -0.17
N GLY A 53 11.09 -18.45 -1.08
CA GLY A 53 12.14 -19.04 -1.92
C GLY A 53 13.42 -19.39 -1.17
N ALA A 54 13.72 -18.66 -0.09
CA ALA A 54 14.81 -18.96 0.84
C ALA A 54 14.42 -19.99 1.91
N ARG A 55 13.15 -20.47 1.92
CA ARG A 55 12.69 -21.50 2.82
C ARG A 55 13.34 -22.82 2.40
N LEU A 56 14.42 -23.16 3.10
CA LEU A 56 14.87 -24.55 3.16
C LEU A 56 13.80 -25.29 3.95
N ASP A 57 12.89 -25.96 3.25
CA ASP A 57 12.13 -27.06 3.84
C ASP A 57 13.17 -28.12 4.24
N GLY A 58 13.75 -27.94 5.42
CA GLY A 58 14.61 -28.93 6.04
C GLY A 58 13.84 -30.25 5.99
N PRO A 59 14.51 -31.35 5.56
CA PRO A 59 13.84 -32.60 5.23
C PRO A 59 12.88 -32.89 6.36
N ALA A 60 11.58 -32.91 6.01
CA ALA A 60 10.46 -33.13 6.92
C ALA A 60 10.99 -34.07 7.99
N THR A 61 11.16 -33.54 9.22
CA THR A 61 11.79 -34.28 10.30
C THR A 61 11.08 -35.61 10.32
N GLY A 62 11.79 -36.63 9.83
CA GLY A 62 11.32 -37.99 9.85
C GLY A 62 11.16 -38.25 11.33
N LYS A 63 9.94 -38.17 11.82
CA LYS A 63 9.59 -38.78 13.08
C LYS A 63 9.70 -40.26 12.75
N PRO A 64 10.77 -40.97 13.16
CA PRO A 64 10.72 -42.41 13.01
C PRO A 64 9.49 -42.87 13.78
N ALA A 65 8.64 -43.65 13.12
CA ALA A 65 7.63 -44.40 13.82
C ALA A 65 8.34 -45.11 14.98
N PRO A 66 7.84 -45.03 16.22
CA PRO A 66 8.27 -46.00 17.22
C PRO A 66 7.66 -47.34 16.80
N GLU A 67 8.40 -48.09 15.99
CA GLU A 67 8.30 -49.55 16.00
C GLU A 67 8.70 -50.03 17.41
N GLU A 68 7.95 -51.03 17.85
CA GLU A 68 7.70 -51.47 19.22
C GLU A 68 8.94 -52.03 19.95
N PRO A 69 8.83 -52.28 21.27
CA PRO A 69 8.89 -53.71 21.64
C PRO A 69 7.93 -54.10 22.78
N GLY A 70 7.24 -55.23 22.62
CA GLY A 70 6.52 -55.94 23.68
C GLY A 70 5.42 -56.85 23.19
#